data_AF-A0A2V6N9Y1-F1
#
_entry.id   AF-A0A2V6N9Y1-F1
#
_cell.length_a   1.000
_cell.length_b   1.000
_cell.length_c   1.000
_cell.angle_alpha   90.00
_cell.angle_beta   90.00
_cell.angle_gamma   90.00
#
_symmetry.space_group_name_H-M   'P 1'
#
loop_
_entity.id
_entity.type
_entity.pdbx_description
1 polymer ?
#
loop_
_entity_poly.entity_id
_entity_poly.type
_entity_poly.pdbx_seq_one_letter_code
_entity_poly.pdbx_strand_id
1 'polypeptide(L)'
;MERPSIWVIIVVLLLAVLFLREPRFQRSEEIFLRWLIRHSQPAAKTVPITIIETGRENPPAPLETALLLQGILEFKPTVIAIEPILQWGERNKDQEQIFIDQAMRVPKLVLGAELTATPDPDAPVAEIAGFTRVTGRRGDLPAFSGIERQPGEDVRILSTLGSINLPEESADDLHVPLLFQYRGEVIPSFALQAVLLWMRLTPGEVVIDIGTAITLPNGTKIPIRSDGTLLVNPRMVQRARRVTLNELLLAAQQHESGAATAIRLEDIRTHLVLARVATNAPDVFAAAIGAIQANSFVRRVSWIFDCAMVVLAAALSGALRRFSRVDLIIGAIAFSAAYCLIALGIISRFSIWIPAWLPLGASWISVLFAIVLPKRKDSARTVSIAAPPPAL
;
A
#
# COMPACT_ATOMS: atom_id res chain seq x y z
N MET A 1 45.99 -22.99 -2.00
CA MET A 1 45.05 -21.85 -2.13
C MET A 1 44.47 -21.86 -3.54
N GLU A 2 43.26 -22.39 -3.70
CA GLU A 2 42.56 -22.42 -4.98
C GLU A 2 42.08 -21.01 -5.34
N ARG A 3 42.52 -20.46 -6.46
CA ARG A 3 41.99 -19.18 -6.95
C ARG A 3 40.58 -19.44 -7.51
N PRO A 4 39.51 -18.89 -6.90
CA PRO A 4 38.20 -18.94 -7.54
C PRO A 4 38.34 -18.29 -8.92
N SER A 5 37.74 -18.90 -9.95
CA SER A 5 37.79 -18.37 -11.31
C SER A 5 37.18 -16.97 -11.31
N ILE A 6 38.03 -15.95 -11.38
CA ILE A 6 37.67 -14.52 -11.35
C ILE A 6 36.55 -14.23 -12.36
N TRP A 7 36.56 -14.95 -13.49
CA TRP A 7 35.51 -14.89 -14.52
C TRP A 7 34.11 -15.23 -14.03
N VAL A 8 33.94 -16.22 -13.16
CA VAL A 8 32.61 -16.59 -12.63
C VAL A 8 32.09 -15.51 -11.70
N ILE A 9 32.96 -14.96 -10.85
CA ILE A 9 32.62 -13.87 -9.94
C ILE A 9 32.16 -12.65 -10.76
N ILE A 10 32.89 -12.31 -11.83
CA ILE A 10 32.56 -11.19 -12.71
C ILE A 10 31.22 -11.41 -13.42
N VAL A 11 30.96 -12.61 -13.97
CA VAL A 11 29.70 -12.89 -14.67
C VAL A 11 28.49 -12.87 -13.73
N VAL A 12 28.61 -13.45 -12.54
CA VAL A 12 27.54 -13.40 -11.52
C VAL A 12 27.28 -11.95 -11.07
N LEU A 13 28.34 -11.15 -10.89
CA LEU A 13 28.22 -9.74 -10.52
C LEU A 13 27.56 -8.91 -11.63
N LEU A 14 27.96 -9.10 -12.90
CA LEU A 14 27.35 -8.41 -14.03
C LEU A 14 25.88 -8.78 -14.22
N LEU A 15 25.53 -10.06 -14.07
CA LEU A 15 24.13 -10.49 -14.11
C LEU A 15 23.33 -9.90 -12.96
N ALA A 16 23.87 -9.90 -11.73
CA ALA A 16 23.22 -9.28 -10.56
C ALA A 16 22.98 -7.77 -10.73
N VAL A 17 23.94 -7.06 -11.35
CA VAL A 17 23.77 -5.63 -11.69
C VAL A 17 22.72 -5.44 -12.79
N LEU A 18 22.64 -6.37 -13.75
CA LEU A 18 21.60 -6.34 -14.79
C LEU A 18 20.20 -6.57 -14.18
N PHE A 19 20.06 -7.47 -13.20
CA PHE A 19 18.81 -7.64 -12.43
C PHE A 19 18.38 -6.35 -11.72
N LEU A 20 19.32 -5.54 -11.22
CA LEU A 20 19.00 -4.25 -10.58
C LEU A 20 18.45 -3.21 -11.55
N ARG A 21 18.85 -3.26 -12.82
CA ARG A 21 18.56 -2.20 -13.80
C ARG A 21 17.33 -2.47 -14.65
N GLU A 22 16.95 -3.73 -14.80
CA GLU A 22 15.91 -4.11 -15.75
C GLU A 22 14.49 -3.91 -15.15
N PRO A 23 13.64 -3.05 -15.75
CA PRO A 23 12.32 -2.70 -15.21
C PRO A 23 11.35 -3.88 -15.19
N ARG A 24 11.59 -4.91 -16.00
CA ARG A 24 10.78 -6.14 -16.01
C ARG A 24 10.83 -6.89 -14.68
N PHE A 25 11.95 -6.80 -13.94
CA PHE A 25 12.05 -7.42 -12.62
C PHE A 25 11.24 -6.70 -11.55
N GLN A 26 10.99 -5.40 -11.69
CA GLN A 26 10.14 -4.68 -10.75
C GLN A 26 8.70 -5.22 -10.75
N ARG A 27 8.17 -5.54 -11.94
CA ARG A 27 6.83 -6.14 -12.09
C ARG A 27 6.74 -7.53 -11.46
N SER A 28 7.79 -8.34 -11.57
CA SER A 28 7.83 -9.67 -10.95
C SER A 28 8.10 -9.63 -9.44
N GLU A 29 8.81 -8.60 -8.94
CA GLU A 29 8.91 -8.33 -7.51
C GLU A 29 7.55 -7.96 -6.90
N GLU A 30 6.72 -7.23 -7.62
CA GLU A 30 5.34 -6.92 -7.18
C GLU A 30 4.48 -8.19 -7.06
N ILE A 31 4.64 -9.16 -7.96
CA ILE A 31 3.97 -10.47 -7.84
C ILE A 31 4.39 -11.18 -6.55
N PHE A 32 5.70 -11.18 -6.25
CA PHE A 32 6.20 -11.77 -5.01
C PHE A 32 5.69 -11.01 -3.77
N LEU A 33 5.65 -9.68 -3.82
CA LEU A 33 5.11 -8.84 -2.76
C LEU A 33 3.62 -9.13 -2.52
N ARG A 34 2.81 -9.25 -3.58
CA ARG A 34 1.40 -9.68 -3.50
C ARG A 34 1.29 -11.05 -2.83
N TRP A 35 2.13 -12.00 -3.21
CA TRP A 35 2.16 -13.32 -2.58
C TRP A 35 2.53 -13.24 -1.09
N LEU A 36 3.54 -12.46 -0.73
CA LEU A 36 3.96 -12.23 0.66
C LEU A 36 2.82 -11.62 1.48
N ILE A 37 2.19 -10.56 0.99
CA ILE A 37 1.10 -9.88 1.69
C ILE A 37 -0.09 -10.82 1.89
N ARG A 38 -0.44 -11.58 0.85
CA ARG A 38 -1.52 -12.58 0.90
C ARG A 38 -1.29 -13.67 1.94
N HIS A 39 -0.04 -14.11 2.13
CA HIS A 39 0.28 -15.19 3.07
C HIS A 39 0.78 -14.70 4.44
N SER A 40 1.10 -13.41 4.56
CA SER A 40 1.47 -12.80 5.83
C SER A 40 0.24 -12.53 6.71
N GLN A 41 0.42 -12.68 8.02
CA GLN A 41 -0.51 -12.12 9.00
C GLN A 41 0.04 -10.77 9.46
N PRO A 42 -0.64 -9.65 9.24
CA PRO A 42 -0.16 -8.36 9.71
C PRO A 42 -0.03 -8.36 11.24
N ALA A 43 0.95 -7.63 11.79
CA ALA A 43 1.08 -7.44 13.23
C ALA A 43 -0.20 -6.79 13.83
N ALA A 44 -0.50 -7.13 15.09
CA ALA A 44 -1.75 -6.81 15.80
C ALA A 44 -1.88 -5.33 16.23
N LYS A 45 -1.53 -4.37 15.37
CA LYS A 45 -1.78 -2.96 15.66
C LYS A 45 -3.24 -2.63 15.34
N THR A 46 -3.97 -2.15 16.32
CA THR A 46 -5.34 -1.67 16.16
C THR A 46 -5.35 -0.47 15.20
N VAL A 47 -6.20 -0.52 14.18
CA VAL A 47 -6.37 0.59 13.24
C VAL A 47 -7.45 1.51 13.78
N PRO A 48 -7.17 2.79 14.07
CA PRO A 48 -8.13 3.71 14.67
C PRO A 48 -9.10 4.30 13.62
N ILE A 49 -9.75 3.41 12.86
CA ILE A 49 -10.81 3.73 11.90
C ILE A 49 -12.04 2.87 12.19
N THR A 50 -13.22 3.49 12.13
CA THR A 50 -14.49 2.76 12.13
C THR A 50 -15.07 2.81 10.74
N ILE A 51 -15.32 1.64 10.16
CA ILE A 51 -15.93 1.48 8.84
C ILE A 51 -17.41 1.20 9.04
N ILE A 52 -18.23 1.99 8.39
CA ILE A 52 -19.67 1.82 8.40
C ILE A 52 -20.11 1.43 7.00
N GLU A 53 -20.67 0.23 6.91
CA GLU A 53 -21.22 -0.27 5.66
C GLU A 53 -22.66 0.23 5.51
N THR A 54 -22.86 1.12 4.55
CA THR A 54 -24.18 1.49 4.04
C THR A 54 -24.73 0.36 3.19
N GLY A 55 -26.03 0.40 2.87
CA GLY A 55 -26.67 -0.59 2.01
C GLY A 55 -25.97 -0.79 0.66
N ARG A 56 -26.50 -1.69 -0.17
CA ARG A 56 -25.90 -2.05 -1.47
C ARG A 56 -26.11 -1.00 -2.57
N GLU A 57 -26.96 0.00 -2.34
CA GLU A 57 -27.26 1.05 -3.32
C GLU A 57 -26.13 2.08 -3.40
N ASN A 58 -25.80 2.53 -4.61
CA ASN A 58 -24.76 3.53 -4.86
C ASN A 58 -25.27 4.62 -5.84
N PRO A 59 -25.48 5.88 -5.39
CA PRO A 59 -25.35 6.31 -4.00
C PRO A 59 -26.44 5.70 -3.09
N PRO A 60 -26.19 5.56 -1.78
CA PRO A 60 -27.24 5.22 -0.82
C PRO A 60 -28.37 6.25 -0.86
N ALA A 61 -29.58 5.85 -0.47
CA ALA A 61 -30.72 6.77 -0.44
C ALA A 61 -30.45 7.98 0.49
N PRO A 62 -30.98 9.19 0.20
CA PRO A 62 -30.72 10.36 1.02
C PRO A 62 -31.17 10.17 2.48
N LEU A 63 -32.31 9.52 2.69
CA LEU A 63 -32.81 9.21 4.02
C LEU A 63 -31.90 8.22 4.78
N GLU A 64 -31.39 7.18 4.12
CA GLU A 64 -30.43 6.25 4.74
C GLU A 64 -29.13 6.97 5.14
N THR A 65 -28.68 7.89 4.29
CA THR A 65 -27.49 8.70 4.54
C THR A 65 -27.73 9.72 5.67
N ALA A 66 -28.93 10.26 5.80
CA ALA A 66 -29.32 11.11 6.93
C ALA A 66 -29.35 10.33 8.26
N LEU A 67 -29.93 9.12 8.25
CA LEU A 67 -29.95 8.22 9.41
C LEU A 67 -28.53 7.80 9.81
N LEU A 68 -27.67 7.54 8.83
CA LEU A 68 -26.24 7.29 9.05
C LEU A 68 -25.61 8.45 9.82
N LEU A 69 -25.76 9.70 9.34
CA LEU A 69 -25.21 10.86 10.04
C LEU A 69 -25.79 10.99 11.46
N GLN A 70 -27.10 10.86 11.62
CA GLN A 70 -27.75 10.92 12.94
C GLN A 70 -27.16 9.90 13.91
N GLY A 71 -27.01 8.64 13.48
CA GLY A 71 -26.43 7.58 14.31
C GLY A 71 -24.97 7.81 14.65
N ILE A 72 -24.16 8.32 13.71
CA ILE A 72 -22.75 8.62 13.97
C ILE A 72 -22.61 9.80 14.94
N LEU A 73 -23.41 10.86 14.76
CA LEU A 73 -23.31 12.11 15.52
C LEU A 73 -23.50 11.90 17.03
N GLU A 74 -24.26 10.89 17.42
CA GLU A 74 -24.43 10.49 18.82
C GLU A 74 -23.08 10.17 19.51
N PHE A 75 -22.13 9.62 18.75
CA PHE A 75 -20.79 9.29 19.24
C PHE A 75 -19.77 10.42 19.08
N LYS A 76 -20.18 11.59 18.57
CA LYS A 76 -19.35 12.81 18.43
C LYS A 76 -18.00 12.55 17.71
N PRO A 77 -18.00 12.08 16.46
CA PRO A 77 -16.78 11.81 15.71
C PRO A 77 -15.99 13.09 15.44
N THR A 78 -14.69 12.96 15.17
CA THR A 78 -13.87 14.10 14.74
C THR A 78 -14.03 14.41 13.25
N VAL A 79 -14.10 13.37 12.41
CA VAL A 79 -14.29 13.47 10.95
C VAL A 79 -15.21 12.34 10.49
N ILE A 80 -16.15 12.68 9.62
CA ILE A 80 -16.95 11.71 8.87
C ILE A 80 -16.52 11.80 7.41
N ALA A 81 -16.11 10.67 6.83
CA ALA A 81 -15.76 10.55 5.43
C ALA A 81 -16.76 9.61 4.75
N ILE A 82 -17.42 10.06 3.69
CA ILE A 82 -18.40 9.29 2.92
C ILE A 82 -17.80 9.04 1.55
N GLU A 83 -17.42 7.78 1.29
CA GLU A 83 -16.80 7.34 0.04
C GLU A 83 -17.74 7.45 -1.17
N PRO A 84 -19.02 7.05 -1.09
CA PRO A 84 -19.97 7.17 -2.21
C PRO A 84 -20.19 8.63 -2.63
N ILE A 85 -20.31 8.85 -3.94
CA ILE A 85 -20.60 10.19 -4.48
C ILE A 85 -22.09 10.48 -4.29
N LEU A 86 -22.41 11.36 -3.35
CA LEU A 86 -23.78 11.70 -2.97
C LEU A 86 -24.43 12.65 -3.98
N GLN A 87 -24.86 12.10 -5.12
CA GLN A 87 -25.56 12.83 -6.16
C GLN A 87 -26.96 12.23 -6.37
N TRP A 88 -27.98 12.88 -5.81
CA TRP A 88 -29.38 12.46 -5.92
C TRP A 88 -30.13 13.26 -6.98
N GLY A 89 -31.16 12.64 -7.57
CA GLY A 89 -32.01 13.31 -8.56
C GLY A 89 -33.03 14.25 -7.92
N GLU A 90 -33.60 15.16 -8.72
CA GLU A 90 -34.52 16.21 -8.22
C GLU A 90 -35.75 15.68 -7.45
N ARG A 91 -36.18 14.45 -7.72
CA ARG A 91 -37.31 13.81 -7.04
C ARG A 91 -37.07 13.58 -5.54
N ASN A 92 -35.81 13.60 -5.11
CA ASN A 92 -35.41 13.30 -3.75
C ASN A 92 -35.03 14.54 -2.94
N LYS A 93 -35.24 15.76 -3.46
CA LYS A 93 -34.83 17.02 -2.81
C LYS A 93 -35.35 17.17 -1.38
N ASP A 94 -36.61 16.79 -1.13
CA ASP A 94 -37.19 16.85 0.22
C ASP A 94 -36.45 15.93 1.22
N GLN A 95 -35.97 14.78 0.77
CA GLN A 95 -35.19 13.85 1.60
C GLN A 95 -33.73 14.30 1.73
N GLU A 96 -33.17 14.90 0.68
CA GLU A 96 -31.85 15.50 0.69
C GLU A 96 -31.75 16.64 1.72
N GLN A 97 -32.82 17.43 1.89
CA GLN A 97 -32.87 18.46 2.92
C GLN A 97 -32.69 17.88 4.33
N ILE A 98 -33.28 16.72 4.64
CA ILE A 98 -33.09 16.04 5.93
C ILE A 98 -31.62 15.66 6.13
N PHE A 99 -30.95 15.20 5.07
CA PHE A 99 -29.52 14.93 5.13
C PHE A 99 -28.70 16.21 5.35
N ILE A 100 -29.01 17.29 4.63
CA ILE A 100 -28.34 18.59 4.77
C ILE A 100 -28.44 19.10 6.22
N ASP A 101 -29.62 19.00 6.83
CA ASP A 101 -29.84 19.41 8.21
C ASP A 101 -28.96 18.63 9.21
N GLN A 102 -28.76 17.33 8.97
CA GLN A 102 -27.81 16.54 9.78
C GLN A 102 -26.35 16.86 9.44
N ALA A 103 -26.03 17.08 8.16
CA ALA A 103 -24.69 17.40 7.69
C ALA A 103 -24.16 18.71 8.29
N MET A 104 -25.02 19.71 8.48
CA MET A 104 -24.67 20.97 9.18
C MET A 104 -24.19 20.76 10.62
N ARG A 105 -24.56 19.64 11.26
CA ARG A 105 -24.14 19.30 12.63
C ARG A 105 -22.80 18.55 12.66
N VAL A 106 -22.29 18.12 11.51
CA VAL A 106 -21.05 17.36 11.39
C VAL A 106 -19.85 18.30 11.53
N PRO A 107 -18.89 18.04 12.43
CA PRO A 107 -17.76 18.95 12.64
C PRO A 107 -16.87 19.11 11.40
N LYS A 108 -16.60 17.99 10.72
CA LYS A 108 -15.81 17.90 9.49
C LYS A 108 -16.34 16.75 8.64
N LEU A 109 -16.80 17.08 7.44
CA LEU A 109 -17.38 16.15 6.48
C LEU A 109 -16.51 16.08 5.22
N VAL A 110 -16.15 14.88 4.81
CA VAL A 110 -15.45 14.61 3.54
C VAL A 110 -16.35 13.79 2.64
N LEU A 111 -16.55 14.24 1.41
CA LEU A 111 -17.38 13.54 0.43
C LEU A 111 -16.57 13.13 -0.79
N GLY A 112 -16.87 11.96 -1.32
CA GLY A 112 -16.28 11.46 -2.55
C GLY A 112 -16.66 12.32 -3.76
N ALA A 113 -15.66 12.62 -4.59
CA ALA A 113 -15.83 13.18 -5.92
C ALA A 113 -14.95 12.42 -6.91
N GLU A 114 -15.34 12.39 -8.17
CA GLU A 114 -14.63 11.70 -9.24
C GLU A 114 -14.17 12.70 -10.30
N LEU A 115 -12.88 12.61 -10.61
CA LEU A 115 -12.22 13.42 -11.61
C LEU A 115 -12.25 12.73 -12.97
N THR A 116 -12.14 13.51 -14.04
CA THR A 116 -12.01 13.00 -15.41
C THR A 116 -10.91 13.73 -16.18
N ALA A 117 -10.29 13.01 -17.11
CA ALA A 117 -9.32 13.55 -18.05
C ALA A 117 -9.97 14.28 -19.23
N THR A 118 -11.26 14.03 -19.47
CA THR A 118 -12.06 14.67 -20.53
C THR A 118 -13.04 15.65 -19.87
N PRO A 119 -12.65 16.93 -19.72
CA PRO A 119 -13.49 17.90 -19.04
C PRO A 119 -14.66 18.28 -19.93
N ASP A 120 -15.85 18.39 -19.34
CA ASP A 120 -16.95 19.09 -19.98
C ASP A 120 -16.64 20.60 -19.94
N PRO A 121 -16.52 21.28 -21.10
CA PRO A 121 -16.21 22.71 -21.16
C PRO A 121 -17.30 23.59 -20.52
N ASP A 122 -18.53 23.10 -20.42
CA ASP A 122 -19.67 23.85 -19.87
C ASP A 122 -19.85 23.59 -18.36
N ALA A 123 -19.13 22.64 -17.78
CA ALA A 123 -19.24 22.31 -16.36
C ALA A 123 -18.53 23.36 -15.48
N PRO A 124 -19.16 23.81 -14.37
CA PRO A 124 -18.56 24.78 -13.47
C PRO A 124 -17.27 24.24 -12.85
N VAL A 125 -16.25 25.09 -12.81
CA VAL A 125 -14.95 24.78 -12.23
C VAL A 125 -15.07 24.78 -10.71
N ALA A 126 -14.90 23.63 -10.07
CA ALA A 126 -14.72 23.59 -8.63
C ALA A 126 -13.24 23.87 -8.30
N GLU A 127 -13.01 24.87 -7.44
CA GLU A 127 -11.69 25.10 -6.86
C GLU A 127 -11.39 24.01 -5.83
N ILE A 128 -10.49 23.09 -6.17
CA ILE A 128 -9.96 22.10 -5.24
C ILE A 128 -8.64 22.66 -4.71
N ALA A 129 -8.52 22.77 -3.38
CA ALA A 129 -7.31 23.30 -2.77
C ALA A 129 -6.11 22.39 -3.03
N GLY A 130 -5.18 22.85 -3.88
CA GLY A 130 -3.91 22.19 -4.14
C GLY A 130 -2.89 22.36 -3.02
N PHE A 131 -1.89 21.49 -3.01
CA PHE A 131 -0.70 21.63 -2.19
C PHE A 131 0.21 22.73 -2.73
N THR A 132 0.68 23.61 -1.86
CA THR A 132 1.55 24.73 -2.26
C THR A 132 3.04 24.37 -2.22
N ARG A 133 3.42 23.38 -1.40
CA ARG A 133 4.82 22.99 -1.16
C ARG A 133 5.14 21.63 -1.79
N VAL A 134 5.32 21.62 -3.11
CA VAL A 134 5.54 20.40 -3.90
C VAL A 134 6.89 20.45 -4.61
N THR A 135 7.72 19.44 -4.37
CA THR A 135 8.98 19.16 -5.07
C THR A 135 8.92 17.82 -5.80
N GLY A 136 9.84 17.60 -6.75
CA GLY A 136 9.89 16.38 -7.55
C GLY A 136 9.18 16.49 -8.90
N ARG A 137 9.14 15.38 -9.64
CA ARG A 137 8.55 15.31 -10.99
C ARG A 137 7.03 15.09 -10.88
N ARG A 138 6.25 16.05 -11.37
CA ARG A 138 4.77 15.95 -11.39
C ARG A 138 4.23 15.07 -12.52
N GLY A 139 4.98 14.91 -13.60
CA GLY A 139 4.50 14.25 -14.83
C GLY A 139 4.19 12.76 -14.70
N ASP A 140 4.60 12.13 -13.59
CA ASP A 140 4.29 10.72 -13.31
C ASP A 140 2.96 10.57 -12.54
N LEU A 141 2.37 11.67 -12.03
CA LEU A 141 1.10 11.64 -11.31
C LEU A 141 -0.08 11.45 -12.26
N PRO A 142 -1.15 10.73 -11.84
CA PRO A 142 -2.38 10.67 -12.61
C PRO A 142 -2.99 12.07 -12.77
N ALA A 143 -3.16 12.48 -14.03
CA ALA A 143 -3.56 13.83 -14.39
C ALA A 143 -5.03 13.88 -14.84
N PHE A 144 -5.74 14.86 -14.29
CA PHE A 144 -7.14 15.13 -14.57
C PHE A 144 -7.34 16.63 -14.86
N SER A 145 -8.40 16.93 -15.60
CA SER A 145 -8.70 18.27 -16.11
C SER A 145 -10.14 18.72 -15.78
N GLY A 146 -11.02 17.77 -15.47
CA GLY A 146 -12.42 17.98 -15.11
C GLY A 146 -12.89 17.14 -13.92
N ILE A 147 -14.12 17.37 -13.51
CA ILE A 147 -14.83 16.60 -12.49
C ILE A 147 -15.99 15.92 -13.21
N GLU A 148 -16.07 14.59 -13.11
CA GLU A 148 -17.12 13.79 -13.75
C GLU A 148 -18.37 13.73 -12.88
N ARG A 149 -18.17 13.37 -11.61
CA ARG A 149 -19.23 13.23 -10.62
C ARG A 149 -18.82 13.89 -9.31
N GLN A 150 -19.74 14.61 -8.71
CA GLN A 150 -19.56 15.26 -7.42
C GLN A 150 -20.90 15.37 -6.70
N PRO A 151 -20.89 15.59 -5.38
CA PRO A 151 -22.11 15.83 -4.64
C PRO A 151 -22.89 17.06 -5.16
N GLY A 152 -24.18 17.12 -4.83
CA GLY A 152 -25.03 18.30 -5.10
C GLY A 152 -24.43 19.60 -4.54
N GLU A 153 -24.77 20.73 -5.14
CA GLU A 153 -24.19 22.04 -4.79
C GLU A 153 -24.37 22.38 -3.30
N ASP A 154 -25.57 22.21 -2.77
CA ASP A 154 -25.89 22.48 -1.36
C ASP A 154 -25.06 21.62 -0.40
N VAL A 155 -24.84 20.37 -0.79
CA VAL A 155 -24.04 19.40 -0.03
C VAL A 155 -22.54 19.72 -0.11
N ARG A 156 -22.06 20.23 -1.25
CA ARG A 156 -20.66 20.64 -1.44
C ARG A 156 -20.25 21.80 -0.54
N ILE A 157 -21.16 22.74 -0.28
CA ILE A 157 -20.87 23.90 0.58
C ILE A 157 -20.56 23.47 2.02
N LEU A 158 -21.18 22.38 2.47
CA LEU A 158 -21.04 21.85 3.83
C LEU A 158 -19.87 20.88 4.03
N SER A 159 -19.17 20.53 2.95
CA SER A 159 -18.19 19.46 2.95
C SER A 159 -16.89 19.83 2.25
N THR A 160 -15.86 19.02 2.49
CA THR A 160 -14.65 19.06 1.67
C THR A 160 -14.65 17.88 0.72
N LEU A 161 -14.32 18.13 -0.55
CA LEU A 161 -14.27 17.08 -1.56
C LEU A 161 -12.96 16.29 -1.47
N GLY A 162 -13.07 14.97 -1.61
CA GLY A 162 -11.95 14.06 -1.72
C GLY A 162 -12.06 13.22 -2.98
N SER A 163 -11.03 13.20 -3.81
CA SER A 163 -11.05 12.48 -5.08
C SER A 163 -10.92 10.96 -4.89
N ILE A 164 -11.90 10.20 -5.39
CA ILE A 164 -11.97 8.73 -5.24
C ILE A 164 -11.45 7.97 -6.47
N ASN A 165 -10.77 8.65 -7.39
CA ASN A 165 -10.25 8.01 -8.60
C ASN A 165 -9.27 6.89 -8.28
N LEU A 166 -9.42 5.75 -8.96
CA LEU A 166 -8.49 4.63 -8.94
C LEU A 166 -8.01 4.40 -10.39
N PRO A 167 -6.92 5.04 -10.83
CA PRO A 167 -6.45 4.93 -12.21
C PRO A 167 -6.05 3.50 -12.52
N GLU A 168 -6.50 2.92 -13.64
CA GLU A 168 -6.31 1.50 -13.99
C GLU A 168 -4.84 1.01 -13.91
N GLU A 169 -3.88 1.87 -14.23
CA GLU A 169 -2.44 1.55 -14.17
C GLU A 169 -1.92 1.34 -12.73
N SER A 170 -2.60 1.96 -11.76
CA SER A 170 -2.28 1.96 -10.34
C SER A 170 -3.37 1.32 -9.46
N ALA A 171 -4.51 0.94 -10.06
CA ALA A 171 -5.67 0.36 -9.39
C ALA A 171 -5.43 -1.12 -9.08
N ASP A 172 -4.53 -1.36 -8.15
CA ASP A 172 -4.28 -2.67 -7.57
C ASP A 172 -4.46 -2.59 -6.05
N ASP A 173 -4.86 -3.69 -5.41
CA ASP A 173 -5.19 -3.74 -3.98
C ASP A 173 -4.05 -3.24 -3.05
N LEU A 174 -2.84 -3.12 -3.58
CA LEU A 174 -1.63 -2.69 -2.88
C LEU A 174 -1.27 -1.23 -3.08
N HIS A 175 -1.70 -0.59 -4.16
CA HIS A 175 -1.27 0.77 -4.53
C HIS A 175 -2.46 1.71 -4.46
N VAL A 176 -2.43 2.61 -3.47
CA VAL A 176 -3.52 3.56 -3.27
C VAL A 176 -3.06 4.95 -3.66
N PRO A 177 -3.71 5.62 -4.60
CA PRO A 177 -3.35 6.98 -4.94
C PRO A 177 -3.58 7.91 -3.74
N LEU A 178 -2.56 8.67 -3.38
CA LEU A 178 -2.65 9.74 -2.37
C LEU A 178 -2.67 11.13 -3.00
N LEU A 179 -2.11 11.26 -4.20
CA LEU A 179 -1.93 12.51 -4.92
C LEU A 179 -2.45 12.37 -6.35
N PHE A 180 -3.09 13.42 -6.83
CA PHE A 180 -3.46 13.58 -8.23
C PHE A 180 -2.95 14.91 -8.75
N GLN A 181 -2.78 15.01 -10.05
CA GLN A 181 -2.58 16.28 -10.72
C GLN A 181 -3.93 16.75 -11.28
N TYR A 182 -4.42 17.89 -10.80
CA TYR A 182 -5.63 18.52 -11.32
C TYR A 182 -5.29 19.90 -11.84
N ARG A 183 -5.45 20.12 -13.14
CA ARG A 183 -5.18 21.42 -13.80
C ARG A 183 -3.80 22.03 -13.50
N GLY A 184 -2.78 21.18 -13.35
CA GLY A 184 -1.41 21.61 -13.07
C GLY A 184 -1.05 21.70 -11.58
N GLU A 185 -2.04 21.68 -10.70
CA GLU A 185 -1.87 21.62 -9.25
C GLU A 185 -1.85 20.19 -8.76
N VAL A 186 -1.14 19.93 -7.66
CA VAL A 186 -1.19 18.63 -6.99
C VAL A 186 -2.24 18.70 -5.90
N ILE A 187 -3.22 17.81 -5.95
CA ILE A 187 -4.35 17.77 -5.02
C ILE A 187 -4.37 16.44 -4.25
N PRO A 188 -4.97 16.41 -3.05
CA PRO A 188 -5.10 15.19 -2.26
C PRO A 188 -6.17 14.24 -2.82
N SER A 189 -5.93 12.93 -2.71
CA SER A 189 -6.99 11.94 -2.85
C SER A 189 -7.93 11.93 -1.65
N PHE A 190 -9.05 11.23 -1.76
CA PHE A 190 -10.03 11.07 -0.69
C PHE A 190 -9.41 10.57 0.62
N ALA A 191 -8.56 9.54 0.56
CA ALA A 191 -7.91 8.99 1.74
C ALA A 191 -6.96 10.01 2.40
N LEU A 192 -6.17 10.73 1.60
CA LEU A 192 -5.27 11.76 2.14
C LEU A 192 -6.06 12.93 2.72
N GLN A 193 -7.10 13.40 2.02
CA GLN A 193 -7.94 14.51 2.45
C GLN A 193 -8.64 14.23 3.79
N ALA A 194 -9.20 13.03 3.95
CA ALA A 194 -9.84 12.61 5.20
C ALA A 194 -8.85 12.59 6.38
N VAL A 195 -7.62 12.12 6.13
CA VAL A 195 -6.55 12.10 7.13
C VAL A 195 -6.05 13.51 7.47
N LEU A 196 -5.87 14.39 6.49
CA LEU A 196 -5.48 15.79 6.72
C LEU A 196 -6.51 16.51 7.58
N LEU A 197 -7.80 16.34 7.29
CA LEU A 197 -8.88 16.93 8.09
C LEU A 197 -8.94 16.35 9.50
N TRP A 198 -8.68 15.05 9.67
CA TRP A 198 -8.62 14.42 10.99
C TRP A 198 -7.46 14.97 11.82
N MET A 199 -6.31 15.23 11.19
CA MET A 199 -5.16 15.89 11.81
C MET A 199 -5.30 17.42 11.89
N ARG A 200 -6.39 17.99 11.36
CA ARG A 200 -6.66 19.44 11.27
C ARG A 200 -5.56 20.20 10.52
N LEU A 201 -5.02 19.59 9.48
CA LEU A 201 -3.99 20.14 8.63
C LEU A 201 -4.56 20.70 7.33
N THR A 202 -3.97 21.80 6.87
CA THR A 202 -4.26 22.37 5.55
C THR A 202 -3.21 21.94 4.53
N PRO A 203 -3.53 21.92 3.21
CA PRO A 203 -2.56 21.59 2.17
C PRO A 203 -1.28 22.47 2.20
N GLY A 204 -1.35 23.70 2.70
CA GLY A 204 -0.20 24.60 2.79
C GLY A 204 0.85 24.20 3.84
N GLU A 205 0.47 23.41 4.84
CA GLU A 205 1.35 22.96 5.92
C GLU A 205 2.12 21.69 5.54
N VAL A 206 1.64 20.98 4.51
CA VAL A 206 2.16 19.68 4.09
C VAL A 206 3.26 19.88 3.05
N VAL A 207 4.39 19.20 3.22
CA VAL A 207 5.49 19.21 2.25
C VAL A 207 5.49 17.92 1.48
N ILE A 208 5.42 18.01 0.15
CA ILE A 208 5.38 16.86 -0.74
C ILE A 208 6.69 16.81 -1.52
N ASP A 209 7.39 15.67 -1.43
CA ASP A 209 8.44 15.31 -2.35
C ASP A 209 8.01 14.08 -3.15
N ILE A 210 7.65 14.30 -4.42
CA ILE A 210 7.08 13.27 -5.29
C ILE A 210 8.13 12.19 -5.57
N GLY A 211 7.77 10.93 -5.34
CA GLY A 211 8.69 9.79 -5.47
C GLY A 211 9.39 9.38 -4.18
N THR A 212 9.22 10.13 -3.09
CA THR A 212 9.87 9.86 -1.81
C THR A 212 8.86 9.84 -0.67
N ALA A 213 8.31 10.99 -0.28
CA ALA A 213 7.41 11.06 0.87
C ALA A 213 6.59 12.36 0.94
N ILE A 214 5.41 12.25 1.56
CA ILE A 214 4.64 13.37 2.10
C ILE A 214 5.06 13.56 3.56
N THR A 215 5.62 14.73 3.86
CA THR A 215 6.06 15.10 5.21
C THR A 215 5.02 15.98 5.87
N LEU A 216 4.49 15.49 6.98
CA LEU A 216 3.52 16.20 7.82
C LEU A 216 4.25 17.08 8.85
N PRO A 217 3.60 18.15 9.37
CA PRO A 217 4.21 19.06 10.37
C PRO A 217 4.65 18.37 11.66
N ASN A 218 3.99 17.26 12.02
CA ASN A 218 4.33 16.46 13.19
C ASN A 218 5.56 15.56 13.01
N GLY A 219 6.25 15.65 11.86
CA GLY A 219 7.44 14.84 11.52
C GLY A 219 7.12 13.47 10.91
N THR A 220 5.84 13.09 10.81
CA THR A 220 5.42 11.85 10.16
C THR A 220 5.72 11.92 8.66
N LYS A 221 6.32 10.86 8.12
CA LYS A 221 6.65 10.72 6.70
C LYS A 221 5.85 9.57 6.10
N ILE A 222 4.90 9.92 5.23
CA ILE A 222 4.10 8.96 4.47
C ILE A 222 4.87 8.68 3.18
N PRO A 223 5.37 7.45 2.96
CA PRO A 223 6.12 7.13 1.75
C PRO A 223 5.18 7.15 0.54
N ILE A 224 5.63 7.77 -0.57
CA ILE A 224 4.91 7.78 -1.83
C ILE A 224 5.85 7.40 -2.98
N ARG A 225 5.32 6.74 -4.00
CA ARG A 225 6.01 6.47 -5.25
C ARG A 225 5.95 7.69 -6.18
N SER A 226 6.62 7.59 -7.33
CA SER A 226 6.66 8.67 -8.34
C SER A 226 5.28 8.96 -8.93
N ASP A 227 4.43 7.93 -9.00
CA ASP A 227 3.03 8.01 -9.40
C ASP A 227 2.10 8.56 -8.31
N GLY A 228 2.63 8.98 -7.16
CA GLY A 228 1.83 9.51 -6.04
C GLY A 228 1.05 8.46 -5.27
N THR A 229 1.33 7.17 -5.48
CA THR A 229 0.68 6.06 -4.76
C THR A 229 1.41 5.70 -3.46
N LEU A 230 0.65 5.26 -2.47
CA LEU A 230 1.12 4.63 -1.24
C LEU A 230 0.97 3.11 -1.37
N LEU A 231 2.01 2.39 -0.96
CA LEU A 231 1.95 0.94 -0.85
C LEU A 231 1.34 0.53 0.50
N VAL A 232 0.17 -0.11 0.44
CA VAL A 232 -0.61 -0.53 1.60
C VAL A 232 -0.71 -2.05 1.69
N ASN A 233 -0.96 -2.54 2.91
CA ASN A 233 -1.42 -3.90 3.11
C ASN A 233 -2.94 -3.88 3.36
N PRO A 234 -3.77 -4.28 2.39
CA PRO A 234 -5.23 -4.22 2.52
C PRO A 234 -5.77 -5.10 3.67
N ARG A 235 -5.02 -6.11 4.09
CA ARG A 235 -5.41 -6.99 5.20
C ARG A 235 -5.34 -6.31 6.57
N MET A 236 -4.68 -5.15 6.69
CA MET A 236 -4.69 -4.40 7.95
C MET A 236 -6.11 -3.93 8.31
N VAL A 237 -6.92 -3.61 7.30
CA VAL A 237 -8.30 -3.14 7.49
C VAL A 237 -9.26 -4.26 7.88
N GLN A 238 -8.92 -5.52 7.61
CA GLN A 238 -9.76 -6.65 8.07
C GLN A 238 -9.91 -6.70 9.59
N ARG A 239 -9.03 -5.99 10.32
CA ARG A 239 -9.11 -5.83 11.78
C ARG A 239 -9.67 -4.48 12.23
N ALA A 240 -9.99 -3.57 11.30
CA ALA A 240 -10.74 -2.37 11.61
C ALA A 240 -12.15 -2.75 12.06
N ARG A 241 -12.76 -1.91 12.91
CA ARG A 241 -14.13 -2.14 13.33
C ARG A 241 -15.06 -1.91 12.14
N ARG A 242 -15.89 -2.90 11.83
CA ARG A 242 -16.96 -2.80 10.85
C ARG A 242 -18.29 -2.82 11.56
N VAL A 243 -19.17 -1.90 11.19
CA VAL A 243 -20.51 -1.75 11.75
C VAL A 243 -21.47 -1.56 10.59
N THR A 244 -22.58 -2.29 10.58
CA THR A 244 -23.65 -2.04 9.61
C THR A 244 -24.51 -0.85 10.05
N LEU A 245 -25.24 -0.22 9.14
CA LEU A 245 -26.16 0.87 9.49
C LEU A 245 -27.15 0.47 10.61
N ASN A 246 -27.68 -0.75 10.56
CA ASN A 246 -28.62 -1.24 11.58
C ASN A 246 -27.97 -1.38 12.96
N GLU A 247 -26.74 -1.91 13.03
CA GLU A 247 -25.99 -2.01 14.28
C GLU A 247 -25.62 -0.65 14.85
N LEU A 248 -25.30 0.32 13.98
CA LEU A 248 -25.03 1.70 14.39
C LEU A 248 -26.28 2.34 15.00
N LEU A 249 -27.44 2.24 14.34
CA LEU A 249 -28.69 2.82 14.82
C LEU A 249 -29.13 2.17 16.13
N LEU A 250 -29.01 0.85 16.24
CA LEU A 250 -29.27 0.13 17.49
C LEU A 250 -28.34 0.60 18.60
N ALA A 251 -27.05 0.76 18.31
CA ALA A 251 -26.08 1.24 19.28
C ALA A 251 -26.32 2.69 19.70
N ALA A 252 -26.75 3.57 18.78
CA ALA A 252 -27.12 4.94 19.09
C ALA A 252 -28.33 4.99 20.02
N GLN A 253 -29.37 4.19 19.75
CA GLN A 253 -30.55 4.09 20.61
C GLN A 253 -30.23 3.52 22.01
N GLN A 254 -29.36 2.50 22.07
CA GLN A 254 -28.86 1.97 23.35
C GLN A 254 -28.07 3.03 24.12
N HIS A 255 -27.29 3.85 23.41
CA HIS A 255 -26.53 4.94 24.04
C HIS A 255 -27.44 6.00 24.64
N GLU A 256 -28.43 6.45 23.88
CA GLU A 256 -29.41 7.45 24.29
C GLU A 256 -30.20 7.00 25.52
N SER A 257 -30.54 5.70 25.59
CA SER A 257 -31.25 5.09 26.72
C SER A 257 -30.36 4.76 27.92
N GLY A 258 -29.05 5.04 27.86
CA GLY A 258 -28.09 4.74 28.93
C GLY A 258 -27.79 3.25 29.13
N ALA A 259 -28.16 2.40 28.17
CA ALA A 259 -27.86 0.98 28.20
C ALA A 259 -26.39 0.70 27.84
N ALA A 260 -25.86 -0.44 28.26
CA ALA A 260 -24.53 -0.87 27.86
C ALA A 260 -24.49 -1.11 26.34
N THR A 261 -23.78 -0.25 25.62
CA THR A 261 -23.64 -0.36 24.17
C THR A 261 -22.66 -1.46 23.79
N ALA A 262 -22.99 -2.27 22.78
CA ALA A 262 -22.04 -3.21 22.19
C ALA A 262 -20.84 -2.48 21.56
N ILE A 263 -21.05 -1.23 21.13
CA ILE A 263 -20.02 -0.32 20.63
C ILE A 263 -19.44 0.48 21.80
N ARG A 264 -18.16 0.25 22.15
CA ARG A 264 -17.47 1.08 23.15
C ARG A 264 -17.31 2.51 22.64
N LEU A 265 -17.88 3.46 23.38
CA LEU A 265 -17.98 4.88 23.04
C LEU A 265 -16.63 5.58 22.86
N GLU A 266 -15.65 5.21 23.69
CA GLU A 266 -14.33 5.83 23.72
C GLU A 266 -13.55 5.62 22.40
N ASP A 267 -13.91 4.57 21.65
CA ASP A 267 -13.26 4.19 20.40
C ASP A 267 -13.80 4.95 19.17
N ILE A 268 -14.95 5.63 19.22
CA ILE A 268 -15.47 6.37 18.04
C ILE A 268 -15.20 7.87 18.15
N ARG A 269 -15.24 8.42 19.36
CA ARG A 269 -15.10 9.86 19.62
C ARG A 269 -13.81 10.47 19.09
N THR A 270 -12.74 9.69 19.03
CA THR A 270 -11.39 10.13 18.60
C THR A 270 -11.03 9.67 17.18
N HIS A 271 -11.91 8.92 16.53
CA HIS A 271 -11.59 8.18 15.31
C HIS A 271 -12.21 8.84 14.07
N LEU A 272 -11.61 8.54 12.92
CA LEU A 272 -12.16 8.84 11.61
C LEU A 272 -13.21 7.77 11.30
N VAL A 273 -14.42 8.21 10.97
CA VAL A 273 -15.51 7.33 10.56
C VAL A 273 -15.59 7.33 9.04
N LEU A 274 -15.46 6.15 8.42
CA LEU A 274 -15.54 5.97 6.99
C LEU A 274 -16.85 5.25 6.64
N ALA A 275 -17.76 5.93 5.97
CA ALA A 275 -18.98 5.35 5.40
C ALA A 275 -18.73 4.91 3.96
N ARG A 276 -19.12 3.68 3.64
CA ARG A 276 -19.00 3.09 2.30
C ARG A 276 -20.13 2.15 1.97
N VAL A 277 -20.38 1.95 0.68
CA VAL A 277 -21.31 0.92 0.19
C VAL A 277 -20.74 -0.47 0.48
N ALA A 278 -21.61 -1.39 0.92
CA ALA A 278 -21.24 -2.79 1.12
C ALA A 278 -20.86 -3.43 -0.22
N THR A 279 -19.57 -3.65 -0.45
CA THR A 279 -19.02 -4.28 -1.65
C THR A 279 -18.03 -5.39 -1.29
N ASN A 280 -17.85 -6.35 -2.20
CA ASN A 280 -16.81 -7.38 -2.08
C ASN A 280 -15.42 -6.88 -2.51
N ALA A 281 -15.31 -5.61 -2.93
CA ALA A 281 -14.06 -5.02 -3.36
C ALA A 281 -13.16 -4.71 -2.15
N PRO A 282 -11.84 -4.76 -2.30
CA PRO A 282 -10.92 -4.46 -1.21
C PRO A 282 -11.11 -3.03 -0.71
N ASP A 283 -10.95 -2.81 0.60
CA ASP A 283 -11.13 -1.49 1.23
C ASP A 283 -9.87 -0.64 1.05
N VAL A 284 -9.57 -0.28 -0.19
CA VAL A 284 -8.31 0.36 -0.57
C VAL A 284 -8.14 1.72 0.15
N PHE A 285 -9.18 2.55 0.21
CA PHE A 285 -9.13 3.83 0.92
C PHE A 285 -9.02 3.67 2.44
N ALA A 286 -9.77 2.74 3.03
CA ALA A 286 -9.64 2.44 4.45
C ALA A 286 -8.24 1.93 4.80
N ALA A 287 -7.60 1.18 3.88
CA ALA A 287 -6.25 0.66 4.06
C ALA A 287 -5.22 1.78 4.05
N ALA A 288 -5.37 2.75 3.15
CA ALA A 288 -4.53 3.94 3.14
C ALA A 288 -4.71 4.79 4.41
N ILE A 289 -5.96 5.10 4.78
CA ILE A 289 -6.26 5.87 6.01
C ILE A 289 -5.67 5.17 7.23
N GLY A 290 -5.94 3.87 7.36
CA GLY A 290 -5.47 3.06 8.48
C GLY A 290 -3.95 2.93 8.53
N ALA A 291 -3.29 2.77 7.38
CA ALA A 291 -1.83 2.73 7.30
C ALA A 291 -1.20 4.05 7.76
N ILE A 292 -1.78 5.19 7.38
CA ILE A 292 -1.28 6.51 7.78
C ILE A 292 -1.50 6.74 9.29
N GLN A 293 -2.71 6.48 9.80
CA GLN A 293 -3.01 6.64 11.22
C GLN A 293 -2.17 5.73 12.12
N ALA A 294 -1.93 4.49 11.69
CA ALA A 294 -1.11 3.54 12.43
C ALA A 294 0.40 3.75 12.21
N ASN A 295 0.80 4.67 11.30
CA ASN A 295 2.18 4.87 10.84
C ASN A 295 2.85 3.53 10.43
N SER A 296 2.07 2.66 9.77
CA SER A 296 2.48 1.32 9.37
C SER A 296 2.46 1.23 7.85
N PHE A 297 3.60 1.53 7.26
CA PHE A 297 3.76 1.55 5.81
C PHE A 297 4.59 0.35 5.35
N VAL A 298 4.23 -0.21 4.20
CA VAL A 298 5.07 -1.24 3.59
C VAL A 298 6.26 -0.57 2.93
N ARG A 299 7.47 -0.86 3.41
CA ARG A 299 8.71 -0.23 2.93
C ARG A 299 9.65 -1.25 2.32
N ARG A 300 10.30 -0.88 1.22
CA ARG A 300 11.37 -1.68 0.63
C ARG A 300 12.57 -1.67 1.57
N VAL A 301 13.22 -2.81 1.72
CA VAL A 301 14.53 -2.88 2.38
C VAL A 301 15.51 -1.90 1.70
N SER A 302 16.42 -1.32 2.48
CA SER A 302 17.43 -0.39 1.98
C SER A 302 18.23 -1.00 0.84
N TRP A 303 18.67 -0.16 -0.12
CA TRP A 303 19.56 -0.54 -1.23
C TRP A 303 20.86 -1.22 -0.76
N ILE A 304 21.27 -0.97 0.49
CA ILE A 304 22.43 -1.62 1.12
C ILE A 304 22.25 -3.15 1.17
N PHE A 305 21.02 -3.63 1.36
CA PHE A 305 20.71 -5.05 1.35
C PHE A 305 20.99 -5.68 -0.03
N ASP A 306 20.60 -4.99 -1.10
CA ASP A 306 20.86 -5.42 -2.47
C ASP A 306 22.37 -5.58 -2.68
N CYS A 307 23.17 -4.57 -2.31
CA CYS A 307 24.63 -4.63 -2.40
C CYS A 307 25.24 -5.77 -1.59
N ALA A 308 24.79 -5.95 -0.34
CA ALA A 308 25.29 -7.02 0.53
C ALA A 308 25.00 -8.40 -0.06
N MET A 309 23.81 -8.60 -0.64
CA MET A 309 23.44 -9.87 -1.28
C MET A 309 24.26 -10.15 -2.54
N VAL A 310 24.57 -9.14 -3.35
CA VAL A 310 25.46 -9.31 -4.51
C VAL A 310 26.86 -9.75 -4.07
N VAL A 311 27.42 -9.12 -3.04
CA VAL A 311 28.74 -9.48 -2.49
C VAL A 311 28.71 -10.91 -1.91
N LEU A 312 27.66 -11.26 -1.19
CA LEU A 312 27.48 -12.60 -0.62
C LEU A 312 27.39 -13.68 -1.72
N ALA A 313 26.59 -13.43 -2.76
CA ALA A 313 26.44 -14.33 -3.89
C ALA A 313 27.78 -14.52 -4.63
N ALA A 314 28.52 -13.43 -4.86
CA ALA A 314 29.85 -13.49 -5.45
C ALA A 314 30.83 -14.32 -4.60
N ALA A 315 30.86 -14.12 -3.29
CA ALA A 315 31.74 -14.86 -2.37
C ALA A 315 31.39 -16.37 -2.33
N LEU A 316 30.09 -16.71 -2.28
CA LEU A 316 29.61 -18.08 -2.21
C LEU A 316 29.78 -18.84 -3.54
N SER A 317 29.71 -18.15 -4.69
CA SER A 317 29.87 -18.75 -6.03
C SER A 317 31.19 -19.52 -6.19
N GLY A 318 32.26 -19.06 -5.53
CA GLY A 318 33.56 -19.73 -5.54
C GLY A 318 33.58 -21.03 -4.72
N ALA A 319 32.88 -21.03 -3.57
CA ALA A 319 32.84 -22.16 -2.64
C ALA A 319 31.90 -23.30 -3.10
N LEU A 320 30.81 -22.96 -3.79
CA LEU A 320 29.78 -23.88 -4.28
C LEU A 320 30.32 -24.97 -5.22
N ARG A 321 31.47 -24.74 -5.88
CA ARG A 321 32.11 -25.72 -6.79
C ARG A 321 32.61 -27.00 -6.13
N ARG A 322 32.81 -26.99 -4.80
CA ARG A 322 33.33 -28.15 -4.07
C ARG A 322 32.26 -29.21 -3.78
N PHE A 323 30.98 -28.89 -3.94
CA PHE A 323 29.87 -29.76 -3.58
C PHE A 323 29.42 -30.69 -4.73
N SER A 324 28.64 -31.72 -4.39
CA SER A 324 27.97 -32.58 -5.37
C SER A 324 26.84 -31.82 -6.07
N ARG A 325 26.51 -32.21 -7.31
CA ARG A 325 25.41 -31.61 -8.08
C ARG A 325 24.06 -31.78 -7.37
N VAL A 326 23.86 -32.94 -6.73
CA VAL A 326 22.62 -33.25 -5.99
C VAL A 326 22.51 -32.37 -4.73
N ASP A 327 23.60 -32.24 -3.98
CA ASP A 327 23.65 -31.40 -2.77
C ASP A 327 23.43 -29.91 -3.09
N LEU A 328 23.90 -29.45 -4.25
CA LEU A 328 23.68 -28.08 -4.72
C LEU A 328 22.20 -27.79 -5.01
N ILE A 329 21.51 -28.72 -5.67
CA ILE A 329 20.08 -28.57 -5.98
C ILE A 329 19.25 -28.61 -4.69
N ILE A 330 19.52 -29.57 -3.79
CA ILE A 330 18.83 -29.66 -2.50
C ILE A 330 19.08 -28.41 -1.66
N GLY A 331 20.33 -27.94 -1.60
CA GLY A 331 20.71 -26.72 -0.90
C GLY A 331 20.01 -25.47 -1.44
N ALA A 332 19.87 -25.35 -2.77
CA ALA A 332 19.16 -24.24 -3.40
C ALA A 332 17.66 -24.22 -3.07
N ILE A 333 17.02 -25.40 -3.07
CA ILE A 333 15.62 -25.55 -2.68
C ILE A 333 15.45 -25.19 -1.19
N ALA A 334 16.29 -25.73 -0.32
CA ALA A 334 16.25 -25.45 1.11
C ALA A 334 16.47 -23.96 1.41
N PHE A 335 17.44 -23.32 0.73
CA PHE A 335 17.68 -21.88 0.84
C PHE A 335 16.47 -21.07 0.37
N SER A 336 15.87 -21.42 -0.77
CA SER A 336 14.69 -20.74 -1.29
C SER A 336 13.51 -20.82 -0.32
N ALA A 337 13.26 -22.00 0.25
CA ALA A 337 12.20 -22.20 1.24
C ALA A 337 12.47 -21.41 2.53
N ALA A 338 13.69 -21.48 3.06
CA ALA A 338 14.09 -20.72 4.24
C ALA A 338 13.97 -19.20 4.01
N TYR A 339 14.38 -18.73 2.83
CA TYR A 339 14.28 -17.32 2.44
C TYR A 339 12.83 -16.84 2.40
N CYS A 340 11.92 -17.61 1.80
CA CYS A 340 10.49 -17.28 1.77
C CYS A 340 9.88 -17.20 3.19
N LEU A 341 10.25 -18.13 4.08
CA LEU A 341 9.79 -18.10 5.48
C LEU A 341 10.33 -16.88 6.24
N ILE A 342 11.59 -16.53 6.05
CA ILE A 342 12.20 -15.34 6.66
C ILE A 342 11.52 -14.06 6.12
N ALA A 343 11.31 -13.98 4.80
CA ALA A 343 10.62 -12.85 4.17
C ALA A 343 9.19 -12.69 4.71
N LEU A 344 8.45 -13.79 4.88
CA LEU A 344 7.12 -13.78 5.51
C LEU A 344 7.17 -13.29 6.96
N GLY A 345 8.14 -13.74 7.75
CA GLY A 345 8.32 -13.28 9.13
C GLY A 345 8.63 -11.78 9.21
N ILE A 346 9.49 -11.27 8.32
CA ILE A 346 9.91 -9.87 8.31
C ILE A 346 8.77 -8.95 7.86
N ILE A 347 8.04 -9.29 6.80
CA ILE A 347 6.91 -8.46 6.34
C ILE A 347 5.76 -8.47 7.35
N SER A 348 5.50 -9.61 7.99
CA SER A 348 4.46 -9.77 9.02
C SER A 348 4.73 -8.87 10.23
N ARG A 349 5.98 -8.84 10.71
CA ARG A 349 6.34 -8.12 11.94
C ARG A 349 6.74 -6.66 11.73
N PHE A 350 7.45 -6.36 10.65
CA PHE A 350 8.06 -5.05 10.43
C PHE A 350 7.47 -4.28 9.24
N SER A 351 6.60 -4.91 8.43
CA SER A 351 6.12 -4.35 7.16
C SER A 351 7.24 -3.97 6.21
N ILE A 352 8.40 -4.64 6.32
CA ILE A 352 9.53 -4.49 5.42
C ILE A 352 9.45 -5.61 4.40
N TRP A 353 9.50 -5.27 3.11
CA TRP A 353 9.59 -6.26 2.05
C TRP A 353 11.01 -6.39 1.51
N ILE A 354 11.39 -7.61 1.20
CA ILE A 354 12.74 -8.00 0.78
C ILE A 354 12.64 -8.54 -0.66
N PRO A 355 13.53 -8.15 -1.57
CA PRO A 355 13.45 -8.57 -2.97
C PRO A 355 13.60 -10.08 -3.13
N ALA A 356 12.79 -10.71 -3.98
CA ALA A 356 12.91 -12.13 -4.29
C ALA A 356 14.02 -12.41 -5.30
N TRP A 357 14.08 -11.64 -6.38
CA TRP A 357 14.87 -12.00 -7.56
C TRP A 357 16.36 -11.89 -7.33
N LEU A 358 16.80 -10.94 -6.53
CA LEU A 358 18.22 -10.75 -6.27
C LEU A 358 18.82 -11.95 -5.50
N PRO A 359 18.30 -12.36 -4.33
CA PRO A 359 18.84 -13.54 -3.62
C PRO A 359 18.46 -14.88 -4.27
N LEU A 360 17.23 -15.05 -4.77
CA LEU A 360 16.81 -16.32 -5.38
C LEU A 360 17.42 -16.48 -6.78
N GLY A 361 17.36 -15.45 -7.62
CA GLY A 361 17.94 -15.48 -8.95
C GLY A 361 19.47 -15.64 -8.92
N ALA A 362 20.18 -14.90 -8.06
CA ALA A 362 21.64 -15.05 -7.96
C ALA A 362 22.06 -16.43 -7.44
N SER A 363 21.30 -17.02 -6.51
CA SER A 363 21.59 -18.37 -6.00
C SER A 363 21.36 -19.44 -7.08
N TRP A 364 20.23 -19.39 -7.80
CA TRP A 364 19.96 -20.33 -8.90
C TRP A 364 20.93 -20.18 -10.08
N ILE A 365 21.34 -18.95 -10.43
CA ILE A 365 22.36 -18.71 -11.44
C ILE A 365 23.70 -19.30 -11.01
N SER A 366 24.09 -19.11 -9.75
CA SER A 366 25.33 -19.67 -9.20
C SER A 366 25.33 -21.21 -9.26
N VAL A 367 24.19 -21.84 -8.96
CA VAL A 367 24.00 -23.29 -9.06
C VAL A 367 24.08 -23.76 -10.52
N LEU A 368 23.40 -23.07 -11.44
CA LEU A 368 23.41 -23.40 -12.86
C LEU A 368 24.82 -23.31 -13.45
N PHE A 369 25.56 -22.24 -13.14
CA PHE A 369 26.97 -22.11 -13.53
C PHE A 369 27.85 -23.20 -12.92
N ALA A 370 27.62 -23.60 -11.66
CA ALA A 370 28.37 -24.68 -11.03
C ALA A 370 28.10 -26.06 -11.67
N ILE A 371 26.93 -26.27 -12.26
CA ILE A 371 26.57 -27.51 -12.97
C ILE A 371 27.19 -27.54 -14.38
N VAL A 372 27.15 -26.42 -15.11
CA VAL A 372 27.57 -26.30 -16.52
C VAL A 372 29.10 -26.25 -16.66
N LEU A 373 29.81 -25.60 -15.74
CA LEU A 373 31.27 -25.53 -15.81
C LEU A 373 31.90 -26.86 -15.36
N PRO A 374 32.78 -27.47 -16.17
CA PRO A 374 33.39 -28.75 -15.82
C PRO A 374 34.21 -28.62 -14.53
N LYS A 375 34.04 -29.59 -13.60
CA LYS A 375 34.92 -29.72 -12.44
C LYS A 375 36.35 -29.78 -12.95
N ARG A 376 37.22 -28.91 -12.44
CA ARG A 376 38.64 -28.98 -12.75
C ARG A 376 39.10 -30.33 -12.19
N LYS A 377 39.54 -31.23 -13.08
CA LYS A 377 40.05 -32.56 -12.74
C LYS A 377 41.08 -32.38 -11.64
N ASP A 378 40.80 -32.89 -10.44
CA ASP A 378 41.79 -32.99 -9.38
C ASP A 378 43.01 -33.64 -10.00
N SER A 379 44.13 -32.92 -9.98
CA SER A 379 45.40 -33.41 -10.50
C SER A 379 45.60 -34.80 -9.92
N ALA A 380 45.67 -35.77 -10.82
CA ALA A 380 45.75 -37.18 -10.52
C ALA A 380 46.69 -37.38 -9.33
N ARG A 381 46.16 -38.05 -8.30
CA ARG A 381 46.93 -38.71 -7.25
C ARG A 381 48.09 -39.42 -7.97
N THR A 382 49.28 -38.83 -7.95
CA THR A 382 50.50 -39.47 -8.40
C THR A 382 50.68 -40.64 -7.45
N VAL A 383 50.17 -41.81 -7.87
CA VAL A 383 50.54 -43.09 -7.29
C VAL A 383 52.04 -43.19 -7.54
N SER A 384 52.83 -42.93 -6.51
CA SER A 384 54.24 -43.26 -6.49
C SER A 384 54.32 -44.79 -6.61
N ILE A 385 54.55 -45.29 -7.82
CA ILE A 385 54.92 -46.67 -8.05
C ILE A 385 56.26 -46.84 -7.33
N ALA A 386 56.25 -47.60 -6.23
CA ALA A 386 57.45 -47.98 -5.52
C ALA A 386 58.36 -48.78 -6.47
N ALA A 387 59.64 -48.41 -6.53
CA ALA A 387 60.65 -49.17 -7.28
C ALA A 387 60.79 -50.58 -6.70
N PRO A 388 60.93 -51.63 -7.52
CA PRO A 388 61.12 -52.99 -7.03
C PRO A 388 62.49 -53.13 -6.34
N PRO A 389 62.61 -53.97 -5.30
CA PRO A 389 63.87 -54.17 -4.60
C PRO A 389 64.91 -54.86 -5.49
N PRO A 390 66.22 -54.61 -5.28
CA PRO A 390 67.27 -55.24 -6.07
C PRO A 390 67.32 -56.74 -5.80
N ALA A 391 67.36 -57.53 -6.86
CA ALA A 391 67.60 -58.96 -6.80
C ALA A 391 69.05 -59.23 -6.39
N LEU A 392 69.24 -60.11 -5.40
CA LEU A 392 70.50 -60.76 -5.06
C LEU A 392 70.61 -62.09 -5.81
#